data_AF-C5CDK6-F1
#
_entry.id   AF-C5CDK6-F1
#
_cell.length_a   1.000
_cell.length_b   1.000
_cell.length_c   1.000
_cell.angle_alpha   90.00
_cell.angle_beta   90.00
_cell.angle_gamma   90.00
#
_symmetry.space_group_name_H-M   'P 1'
#
loop_
_entity.id
_entity.type
_entity.pdbx_description
1 polymer ?
#
loop_
_entity_poly.entity_id
_entity_poly.type
_entity_poly.pdbx_seq_one_letter_code
_entity_poly.pdbx_strand_id
1 'polypeptide(L)'
;MRTIIFVFSIIMISSIALAGISVGLDTLIASSYFIEPDATPVSTVLVIGLDFQMDFARFFKVGLTTPIFGAFISDESDITPIPPGFLWYTYAGVKLPFGRFYAMADIGTILAIGGFVPESKFLRVGGGFYFGPRKFVELATVAKLEEFQESLGKIFTFKIGYQF
;
A
#
# COMPACT_ATOMS: atom_id res chain seq x y z
N MET A 1 6.31 15.24 -31.77
CA MET A 1 5.90 15.51 -30.37
C MET A 1 4.40 15.64 -30.19
N ARG A 2 3.68 16.56 -30.86
CA ARG A 2 2.22 16.76 -30.64
C ARG A 2 1.37 15.50 -30.85
N THR A 3 1.61 14.75 -31.93
CA THR A 3 0.89 13.48 -32.21
C THR A 3 1.17 12.41 -31.15
N ILE A 4 2.41 12.32 -30.66
CA ILE A 4 2.81 11.36 -29.62
C ILE A 4 2.13 11.70 -28.29
N ILE A 5 2.13 12.99 -27.90
CA ILE A 5 1.43 13.46 -26.70
C ILE A 5 -0.07 13.17 -26.81
N PHE A 6 -0.69 13.45 -27.96
CA PHE A 6 -2.10 13.20 -28.18
C PHE A 6 -2.46 11.72 -28.11
N VAL A 7 -1.67 10.86 -28.76
CA VAL A 7 -1.84 9.39 -28.69
C VAL A 7 -1.66 8.89 -27.26
N PHE A 8 -0.64 9.38 -26.54
CA PHE A 8 -0.41 9.02 -25.14
C PHE A 8 -1.57 9.47 -24.23
N SER A 9 -2.10 10.68 -24.43
CA SER A 9 -3.26 11.17 -23.70
C SER A 9 -4.51 10.34 -23.97
N ILE A 10 -4.77 9.94 -25.22
CA ILE A 10 -5.90 9.06 -25.55
C ILE A 10 -5.74 7.71 -24.86
N ILE A 11 -4.54 7.12 -24.91
CA ILE A 11 -4.26 5.83 -24.25
C ILE A 11 -4.47 5.96 -22.74
N MET A 12 -3.95 7.02 -22.10
CA MET A 12 -4.14 7.26 -20.67
C MET A 12 -5.61 7.46 -20.30
N ILE A 13 -6.34 8.32 -21.02
CA ILE A 13 -7.77 8.57 -20.76
C ILE A 13 -8.59 7.30 -20.96
N SER A 14 -8.33 6.55 -22.03
CA SER A 14 -9.03 5.29 -22.31
C SER A 14 -8.71 4.23 -21.25
N SER A 15 -7.46 4.18 -20.78
CA SER A 15 -7.04 3.27 -19.71
C SER A 15 -7.70 3.62 -18.37
N ILE A 16 -7.82 4.91 -18.05
CA ILE A 16 -8.53 5.39 -16.86
C ILE A 16 -10.04 5.07 -16.97
N ALA A 17 -10.64 5.25 -18.14
CA ALA A 17 -12.06 4.95 -18.37
C ALA A 17 -12.40 3.46 -18.22
N LEU A 18 -11.42 2.57 -18.48
CA LEU A 18 -11.54 1.13 -18.33
C LEU A 18 -11.07 0.62 -16.95
N ALA A 19 -10.44 1.48 -16.14
CA ALA A 19 -9.95 1.13 -14.82
C ALA A 19 -11.05 1.30 -13.76
N GLY A 20 -11.18 0.31 -12.89
CA GLY A 20 -11.99 0.46 -11.68
C GLY A 20 -11.23 1.31 -10.67
N ILE A 21 -11.72 2.52 -10.38
CA ILE A 21 -11.12 3.38 -9.36
C ILE A 21 -11.68 3.00 -7.99
N SER A 22 -10.82 2.88 -6.99
CA SER A 22 -11.24 2.67 -5.61
C SER A 22 -10.44 3.54 -4.65
N VAL A 23 -11.08 3.86 -3.52
CA VAL A 23 -10.46 4.53 -2.38
C VAL A 23 -10.69 3.67 -1.14
N GLY A 24 -9.66 3.47 -0.33
CA GLY A 24 -9.77 2.78 0.94
C GLY A 24 -9.05 3.48 2.07
N LEU A 25 -9.45 3.18 3.30
CA LEU A 25 -8.66 3.42 4.49
C LEU A 25 -7.76 2.20 4.69
N ASP A 26 -6.45 2.40 4.64
CA ASP A 26 -5.45 1.35 4.86
C ASP A 26 -4.77 1.58 6.22
N THR A 27 -4.55 0.50 6.95
CA THR A 27 -3.86 0.49 8.23
C THR A 27 -2.70 -0.47 8.14
N LEU A 28 -1.48 0.05 8.24
CA LEU A 28 -0.25 -0.74 8.36
C LEU A 28 0.09 -0.89 9.83
N ILE A 29 0.31 -2.14 10.24
CA ILE A 29 0.76 -2.52 11.58
C ILE A 29 2.03 -3.32 11.39
N ALA A 30 3.15 -2.81 11.89
CA ALA A 30 4.42 -3.55 11.94
C ALA A 30 4.81 -3.77 13.40
N SER A 31 4.97 -5.03 13.81
CA SER A 31 5.48 -5.39 15.14
C SER A 31 6.99 -5.60 15.08
N SER A 32 7.75 -4.91 15.94
CA SER A 32 9.20 -5.13 16.14
C SER A 32 10.02 -5.16 14.84
N TYR A 33 10.10 -4.03 14.14
CA TYR A 33 10.93 -3.92 12.94
C TYR A 33 11.76 -2.64 12.97
N PHE A 34 13.08 -2.82 12.85
CA PHE A 34 14.04 -1.72 12.78
C PHE A 34 13.94 -1.08 11.38
N ILE A 35 13.53 0.18 11.32
CA ILE A 35 13.64 0.96 10.08
C ILE A 35 15.12 1.34 9.82
N GLU A 36 15.94 1.37 10.88
CA GLU A 36 17.40 1.58 10.81
C GLU A 36 18.13 0.71 11.84
N PRO A 37 19.36 0.23 11.54
CA PRO A 37 20.19 -0.57 12.46
C PRO A 37 20.57 0.16 13.76
N ASP A 38 20.64 1.49 13.73
CA ASP A 38 21.06 2.35 14.85
C ASP A 38 19.87 3.05 15.55
N ALA A 39 18.63 2.79 15.12
CA ALA A 39 17.44 3.38 15.72
C ALA A 39 16.97 2.59 16.95
N THR A 40 16.51 3.30 17.97
CA THR A 40 15.84 2.75 19.17
C THR A 40 14.80 1.72 18.74
N PRO A 41 14.72 0.53 19.37
CA PRO A 41 13.77 -0.51 18.99
C PRO A 41 12.34 0.05 18.97
N VAL A 42 11.80 0.19 17.75
CA VAL A 42 10.40 0.53 17.55
C VAL A 42 9.59 -0.75 17.76
N SER A 43 8.78 -0.76 18.82
CA SER A 43 7.99 -1.92 19.20
C SER A 43 6.80 -2.10 18.27
N THR A 44 6.19 -0.99 17.81
CA THR A 44 5.10 -1.01 16.83
C THR A 44 5.09 0.24 15.96
N VAL A 45 4.93 0.04 14.65
CA VAL A 45 4.58 1.11 13.70
C VAL A 45 3.10 1.00 13.39
N LEU A 46 2.34 2.06 13.63
CA LEU A 46 0.95 2.18 13.18
C LEU A 46 0.87 3.32 12.17
N VAL A 47 0.41 3.03 10.95
CA VAL A 47 0.13 4.04 9.93
C VAL A 47 -1.27 3.86 9.40
N ILE A 48 -2.06 4.94 9.39
CA ILE A 48 -3.38 5.01 8.79
C ILE A 48 -3.28 5.93 7.57
N GLY A 49 -3.67 5.41 6.41
CA GLY A 49 -3.59 6.13 5.14
C GLY A 49 -4.85 6.03 4.30
N LEU A 50 -4.95 6.92 3.32
CA LEU A 50 -5.86 6.78 2.19
C LEU A 50 -5.13 6.05 1.07
N ASP A 51 -5.73 4.98 0.62
CA ASP A 51 -5.25 4.20 -0.50
C ASP A 51 -6.09 4.46 -1.74
N PHE A 52 -5.47 5.07 -2.75
CA PHE A 52 -6.04 5.28 -4.07
C PHE A 52 -5.58 4.16 -4.98
N GLN A 53 -6.50 3.38 -5.52
CA GLN A 53 -6.19 2.22 -6.34
C GLN A 53 -6.94 2.26 -7.67
N MET A 54 -6.25 1.83 -8.73
CA MET A 54 -6.81 1.59 -10.06
C MET A 54 -6.66 0.12 -10.41
N ASP A 55 -7.79 -0.52 -10.72
CA ASP A 55 -7.86 -1.92 -11.17
C ASP A 55 -8.04 -1.97 -12.69
N PHE A 56 -7.02 -2.40 -13.43
CA PHE A 56 -7.10 -2.64 -14.87
C PHE A 56 -7.60 -4.05 -15.15
N ALA A 57 -8.69 -4.14 -15.93
CA ALA A 57 -9.32 -5.41 -16.30
C ALA A 57 -9.64 -6.33 -15.10
N ARG A 58 -9.77 -5.78 -13.87
CA ARG A 58 -9.92 -6.49 -12.60
C ARG A 58 -8.75 -7.39 -12.17
N PHE A 59 -7.70 -7.50 -12.99
CA PHE A 59 -6.57 -8.40 -12.75
C PHE A 59 -5.30 -7.69 -12.30
N PHE A 60 -5.06 -6.49 -12.81
CA PHE A 60 -3.88 -5.72 -12.44
C PHE A 60 -4.31 -4.57 -11.55
N LYS A 61 -3.60 -4.38 -10.43
CA LYS A 61 -3.81 -3.26 -9.51
C LYS A 61 -2.58 -2.38 -9.49
N VAL A 62 -2.79 -1.08 -9.54
CA VAL A 62 -1.79 -0.08 -9.16
C VAL A 62 -2.39 0.82 -8.11
N GLY A 63 -1.59 1.28 -7.17
CA GLY A 63 -2.10 2.18 -6.14
C GLY A 63 -1.06 3.03 -5.48
N LEU A 64 -1.57 4.04 -4.78
CA LEU A 64 -0.82 5.01 -4.02
C LEU A 64 -1.51 5.20 -2.67
N THR A 65 -0.82 4.82 -1.61
CA THR A 65 -1.23 5.06 -0.24
C THR A 65 -0.55 6.32 0.29
N THR A 66 -1.35 7.25 0.78
CA THR A 66 -0.89 8.47 1.44
C THR A 66 -1.25 8.42 2.93
N PRO A 67 -0.29 8.54 3.85
CA PRO A 67 -0.54 8.47 5.28
C PRO A 67 -1.20 9.76 5.74
N ILE A 68 -2.31 9.62 6.44
CA ILE A 68 -2.97 10.73 7.14
C ILE A 68 -2.45 10.83 8.57
N PHE A 69 -2.19 9.68 9.20
CA PHE A 69 -1.71 9.58 10.56
C PHE A 69 -0.71 8.44 10.65
N GLY A 70 0.37 8.63 11.41
CA GLY A 70 1.27 7.55 11.74
C GLY A 70 2.00 7.84 13.04
N ALA A 71 2.41 6.79 13.72
CA ALA A 71 3.24 6.91 14.90
C ALA A 71 4.17 5.72 15.04
N PHE A 72 5.37 6.01 15.53
CA PHE A 72 6.28 5.03 16.11
C PHE A 72 5.95 4.90 17.59
N ILE A 73 5.72 3.68 18.03
CA ILE A 73 5.50 3.34 19.43
C ILE A 73 6.75 2.57 19.88
N SER A 74 7.45 3.06 20.90
CA SER A 74 8.59 2.37 21.51
C SER A 74 8.15 1.47 22.67
N ASP A 75 9.03 0.57 23.11
CA ASP A 75 8.79 -0.28 24.29
C ASP A 75 8.62 0.54 25.59
N GLU A 76 9.18 1.75 25.64
CA GLU A 76 9.06 2.69 26.77
C GLU A 76 7.78 3.53 26.72
N SER A 77 6.85 3.23 25.79
CA SER A 77 5.61 3.97 25.54
C SER A 77 5.79 5.40 25.00
N ASP A 78 6.99 5.74 24.51
CA ASP A 78 7.19 6.99 23.78
C ASP A 78 6.52 6.87 22.41
N ILE A 79 5.71 7.89 22.08
CA ILE A 79 4.97 7.98 20.82
C ILE A 79 5.61 9.09 19.99
N THR A 80 6.27 8.71 18.90
CA THR A 80 6.82 9.68 17.94
C THR A 80 5.89 9.76 16.72
N PRO A 81 5.21 10.90 16.48
CA PRO A 81 4.30 11.03 15.36
C PRO A 81 5.06 11.11 14.02
N ILE A 82 4.50 10.49 13.00
CA ILE A 82 4.94 10.59 11.61
C ILE A 82 4.14 11.72 10.96
N PRO A 83 4.79 12.78 10.42
CA PRO A 83 4.08 13.86 9.76
C PRO A 83 3.23 13.35 8.58
N PRO A 84 1.99 13.85 8.40
CA PRO A 84 1.15 13.48 7.26
C PRO A 84 1.84 13.81 5.93
N GLY A 85 1.70 12.92 4.95
CA GLY A 85 2.31 13.10 3.62
C GLY A 85 3.84 12.97 3.56
N PHE A 86 4.51 12.57 4.64
CA PHE A 86 5.97 12.38 4.65
C PHE A 86 6.43 11.09 3.95
N LEU A 87 5.64 10.03 4.05
CA LEU A 87 5.94 8.69 3.50
C LEU A 87 4.83 8.28 2.55
N TRP A 88 5.09 7.97 1.31
CA TRP A 88 4.06 7.47 0.39
C TRP A 88 4.37 6.03 0.04
N TYR A 89 3.36 5.16 -0.05
CA TYR A 89 3.55 3.81 -0.53
C TYR A 89 2.94 3.70 -1.93
N THR A 90 3.75 3.38 -2.93
CA THR A 90 3.28 3.11 -4.29
C THR A 90 3.50 1.65 -4.60
N TYR A 91 2.54 1.02 -5.28
CA TYR A 91 2.61 -0.40 -5.60
C TYR A 91 1.94 -0.75 -6.92
N ALA A 92 2.39 -1.87 -7.48
CA ALA A 92 1.78 -2.51 -8.62
C ALA A 92 1.74 -4.02 -8.42
N GLY A 93 0.69 -4.67 -8.88
CA GLY A 93 0.53 -6.10 -8.69
C GLY A 93 -0.67 -6.70 -9.37
N VAL A 94 -1.02 -7.88 -8.90
CA VAL A 94 -2.08 -8.72 -9.42
C VAL A 94 -3.16 -8.95 -8.37
N LYS A 95 -4.39 -9.06 -8.85
CA LYS A 95 -5.61 -9.35 -8.11
C LYS A 95 -6.34 -10.44 -8.86
N LEU A 96 -6.46 -11.62 -8.26
CA LEU A 96 -7.10 -12.78 -8.85
C LEU A 96 -8.51 -12.91 -8.24
N PRO A 97 -9.57 -12.53 -8.97
CA PRO A 97 -10.93 -12.61 -8.46
C PRO A 97 -11.47 -14.06 -8.47
N PHE A 98 -12.13 -14.45 -7.39
CA PHE A 98 -12.82 -15.73 -7.21
C PHE A 98 -14.22 -15.47 -6.62
N GLY A 99 -15.15 -15.05 -7.48
CA GLY A 99 -16.49 -14.64 -7.05
C GLY A 99 -16.46 -13.34 -6.23
N ARG A 100 -16.93 -13.39 -4.98
CA ARG A 100 -16.87 -12.24 -4.04
C ARG A 100 -15.54 -12.13 -3.31
N PHE A 101 -14.69 -13.15 -3.39
CA PHE A 101 -13.36 -13.14 -2.81
C PHE A 101 -12.31 -12.84 -3.88
N TYR A 102 -11.13 -12.44 -3.46
CA TYR A 102 -9.97 -12.34 -4.35
C TYR A 102 -8.68 -12.60 -3.57
N ALA A 103 -7.69 -13.16 -4.25
CA ALA A 103 -6.30 -13.18 -3.78
C ALA A 103 -5.55 -12.03 -4.44
N MET A 104 -4.52 -11.51 -3.79
CA MET A 104 -3.71 -10.44 -4.35
C MET A 104 -2.24 -10.57 -3.94
N ALA A 105 -1.38 -10.10 -4.82
CA ALA A 105 0.04 -9.94 -4.56
C ALA A 105 0.52 -8.68 -5.27
N ASP A 106 1.21 -7.80 -4.56
CA ASP A 106 1.79 -6.58 -5.13
C ASP A 106 3.19 -6.33 -4.61
N ILE A 107 3.99 -5.66 -5.44
CA ILE A 107 5.30 -5.14 -5.07
C ILE A 107 5.17 -3.63 -5.02
N GLY A 108 5.63 -3.05 -3.92
CA GLY A 108 5.65 -1.61 -3.75
C GLY A 108 6.94 -1.09 -3.16
N THR A 109 7.03 0.23 -3.10
CA THR A 109 8.16 0.96 -2.53
C THR A 109 7.65 2.15 -1.72
N ILE A 110 8.41 2.51 -0.70
CA ILE A 110 8.17 3.71 0.09
C ILE A 110 8.91 4.88 -0.55
N LEU A 111 8.20 5.98 -0.78
CA LEU A 111 8.73 7.26 -1.23
C LEU A 111 8.71 8.22 -0.05
N ALA A 112 9.88 8.57 0.48
CA ALA A 112 10.02 9.53 1.56
C ALA A 112 10.48 10.89 1.04
N ILE A 113 9.84 11.97 1.48
CA ILE A 113 10.31 13.33 1.15
C ILE A 113 11.61 13.58 1.94
N GLY A 114 12.69 13.95 1.23
CA GLY A 114 13.99 14.24 1.85
C GLY A 114 14.95 13.07 1.98
N GLY A 115 14.68 11.92 1.35
CA GLY A 115 15.62 10.78 1.29
C GLY A 115 15.81 10.04 2.62
N PHE A 116 14.90 10.23 3.57
CA PHE A 116 15.00 9.72 4.94
C PHE A 116 14.80 8.20 5.06
N VAL A 117 14.28 7.54 4.02
CA VAL A 117 14.06 6.09 4.00
C VAL A 117 14.82 5.51 2.81
N PRO A 118 15.73 4.54 3.02
CA PRO A 118 16.37 3.80 1.93
C PRO A 118 15.31 3.22 1.01
N GLU A 119 15.53 3.26 -0.31
CA GLU A 119 14.64 2.61 -1.29
C GLU A 119 14.46 1.14 -0.91
N SER A 120 13.35 0.83 -0.24
CA SER A 120 13.03 -0.48 0.29
C SER A 120 11.85 -1.02 -0.48
N LYS A 121 11.97 -2.24 -0.98
CA LYS A 121 10.91 -2.88 -1.74
C LYS A 121 10.12 -3.81 -0.83
N PHE A 122 8.81 -3.75 -0.95
CA PHE A 122 7.89 -4.54 -0.13
C PHE A 122 7.09 -5.46 -1.02
N LEU A 123 7.01 -6.73 -0.64
CA LEU A 123 6.07 -7.68 -1.19
C LEU A 123 4.87 -7.77 -0.26
N ARG A 124 3.69 -7.46 -0.78
CA ARG A 124 2.43 -7.65 -0.08
C ARG A 124 1.70 -8.83 -0.68
N VAL A 125 1.25 -9.76 0.15
CA VAL A 125 0.44 -10.92 -0.26
C VAL A 125 -0.75 -11.04 0.66
N GLY A 126 -1.93 -11.25 0.08
CA GLY A 126 -3.14 -11.33 0.87
C GLY A 126 -4.37 -11.65 0.05
N GLY A 127 -5.51 -11.24 0.59
CA GLY A 127 -6.79 -11.42 -0.06
C GLY A 127 -7.83 -10.47 0.48
N GLY A 128 -8.94 -10.38 -0.23
CA GLY A 128 -10.05 -9.55 0.17
C GLY A 128 -11.39 -10.11 -0.22
N PHE A 129 -12.42 -9.43 0.25
CA PHE A 129 -13.81 -9.82 0.11
C PHE A 129 -14.67 -8.59 -0.20
N TYR A 130 -15.52 -8.71 -1.20
CA TYR A 130 -16.57 -7.76 -1.52
C TYR A 130 -17.84 -8.06 -0.71
N PHE A 131 -18.14 -7.23 0.28
CA PHE A 131 -19.35 -7.33 1.10
C PHE A 131 -20.53 -6.52 0.53
N GLY A 132 -20.37 -5.95 -0.66
CA GLY A 132 -21.39 -5.29 -1.45
C GLY A 132 -20.92 -5.09 -2.89
N PRO A 133 -21.74 -4.50 -3.78
CA PRO A 133 -21.37 -4.31 -5.18
C PRO A 133 -20.16 -3.39 -5.38
N ARG A 134 -19.86 -2.56 -4.37
CA ARG A 134 -18.84 -1.51 -4.42
C ARG A 134 -17.99 -1.42 -3.17
N LYS A 135 -18.17 -2.31 -2.18
CA LYS A 135 -17.49 -2.23 -0.88
C LYS A 135 -16.64 -3.48 -0.68
N PHE A 136 -15.42 -3.30 -0.19
CA PHE A 136 -14.50 -4.40 0.04
C PHE A 136 -13.69 -4.22 1.32
N VAL A 137 -13.21 -5.35 1.82
CA VAL A 137 -12.19 -5.45 2.87
C VAL A 137 -11.03 -6.26 2.31
N GLU A 138 -9.80 -5.88 2.64
CA GLU A 138 -8.56 -6.55 2.25
C GLU A 138 -7.67 -6.74 3.48
N LEU A 139 -7.07 -7.90 3.57
CA LEU A 139 -6.11 -8.28 4.60
C LEU A 139 -4.84 -8.80 3.89
N ALA A 140 -3.69 -8.33 4.34
CA ALA A 140 -2.42 -8.76 3.76
C ALA A 140 -1.32 -8.87 4.80
N THR A 141 -0.36 -9.71 4.52
CA THR A 141 0.97 -9.65 5.13
C THR A 141 1.91 -8.92 4.18
N VAL A 142 2.86 -8.19 4.75
CA VAL A 142 3.89 -7.46 4.02
C VAL A 142 5.25 -7.99 4.48
N ALA A 143 6.16 -8.15 3.53
CA ALA A 143 7.55 -8.48 3.79
C ALA A 143 8.45 -7.53 3.01
N LYS A 144 9.52 -7.04 3.64
CA LYS A 144 10.59 -6.31 2.96
C LYS A 144 11.43 -7.30 2.18
N LEU A 145 11.66 -7.06 0.89
CA LEU A 145 12.33 -8.02 0.01
C LEU A 145 13.78 -8.26 0.41
N GLU A 146 14.49 -7.23 0.88
CA GLU A 146 15.87 -7.32 1.32
C GLU A 146 16.03 -8.14 2.62
N GLU A 147 14.99 -8.16 3.46
CA GLU A 147 14.95 -8.82 4.77
C GLU A 147 13.74 -9.75 4.87
N PHE A 148 13.51 -10.53 3.80
CA PHE A 148 12.26 -11.28 3.63
C PHE A 148 12.00 -12.26 4.78
N GLN A 149 13.01 -13.03 5.20
CA GLN A 149 12.86 -13.99 6.30
C GLN A 149 12.61 -13.32 7.65
N GLU A 150 13.13 -12.11 7.84
CA GLU A 150 13.03 -11.39 9.11
C GLU A 150 11.74 -10.58 9.24
N SER A 151 11.16 -10.16 8.12
CA SER A 151 9.95 -9.32 8.06
C SER A 151 8.66 -10.11 7.81
N LEU A 152 8.76 -11.32 7.24
CA LEU A 152 7.59 -12.16 6.97
C LEU A 152 6.79 -12.44 8.25
N GLY A 153 5.50 -12.15 8.21
CA GLY A 153 4.59 -12.37 9.34
C GLY A 153 4.71 -11.36 10.48
N LYS A 154 5.48 -10.28 10.31
CA LYS A 154 5.59 -9.17 11.29
C LYS A 154 4.89 -7.89 10.85
N ILE A 155 4.61 -7.76 9.56
CA ILE A 155 3.95 -6.59 9.00
C ILE A 155 2.62 -7.04 8.37
N PHE A 156 1.56 -6.33 8.72
CA PHE A 156 0.21 -6.59 8.24
C PHE A 156 -0.46 -5.31 7.81
N THR A 157 -1.33 -5.43 6.80
CA THR A 157 -2.19 -4.35 6.36
C THR A 157 -3.65 -4.78 6.42
N PHE A 158 -4.49 -3.88 6.92
CA PHE A 158 -5.94 -4.00 6.85
C PHE A 158 -6.50 -2.81 6.10
N LYS A 159 -7.26 -3.09 5.04
CA LYS A 159 -7.89 -2.06 4.22
C LYS A 159 -9.39 -2.27 4.13
N ILE A 160 -10.15 -1.18 4.27
CA ILE A 160 -11.57 -1.12 3.93
C ILE A 160 -11.77 -0.07 2.86
N GLY A 161 -12.51 -0.38 1.80
CA GLY A 161 -12.63 0.52 0.66
C GLY A 161 -13.93 0.49 -0.11
N TYR A 162 -14.04 1.47 -1.00
CA TYR A 162 -15.15 1.69 -1.91
C TYR A 162 -14.65 1.80 -3.36
N GLN A 163 -15.32 1.13 -4.28
CA GLN A 163 -15.06 1.14 -5.73
C GLN A 163 -16.13 1.97 -6.45
N PHE A 164 -15.71 2.93 -7.27
CA PHE A 164 -16.59 3.90 -7.93
C PHE A 164 -17.27 3.36 -9.19
#